data_AF-A0A2S5LA75-F1
#
_entry.id   AF-A0A2S5LA75-F1
#
_cell.length_a   1.000
_cell.length_b   1.000
_cell.length_c   1.000
_cell.angle_alpha   90.00
_cell.angle_beta   90.00
_cell.angle_gamma   90.00
#
_symmetry.space_group_name_H-M   'P 1'
#
loop_
_entity.id
_entity.type
_entity.pdbx_description
1 polymer ?
#
loop_
_entity_poly.entity_id
_entity_poly.type
_entity_poly.pdbx_seq_one_letter_code
_entity_poly.pdbx_strand_id
1 'polypeptide(L)'
;MMKVNTKDLTGMALDWFVLVCEGATNLRLKDNHIVYDLDFDGDLVTDYLANCNPSSDWGVAGPIVTRIGIDIRQLKADKSMLIDKRHFDESLGDVLETVSPSGLQMVRRPKPPHPLDGRFLARPSKGTGEMVRWDKSDFLSDEPLVAAMRCYVANTLGCELELPDLLVEVAENKTTVGDRYKPKIGH
;
A
#
# COMPACT_ATOMS: atom_id res chain seq x y z
N MET A 1 5.98 -6.51 -22.83
CA MET A 1 5.13 -6.14 -21.67
C MET A 1 4.86 -7.36 -20.81
N MET A 2 4.98 -7.22 -19.50
CA MET A 2 4.75 -8.29 -18.52
C MET A 2 3.43 -8.03 -17.77
N LYS A 3 2.60 -9.05 -17.59
CA LYS A 3 1.40 -8.94 -16.73
C LYS A 3 1.81 -8.97 -15.26
N VAL A 4 1.31 -8.02 -14.49
CA VAL A 4 1.60 -7.88 -13.05
C VAL A 4 0.32 -7.63 -12.26
N ASN A 5 0.27 -8.13 -11.03
CA ASN A 5 -0.84 -7.85 -10.13
C ASN A 5 -0.56 -6.57 -9.34
N THR A 6 -1.58 -5.72 -9.13
CA THR A 6 -1.42 -4.48 -8.34
C THR A 6 -0.95 -4.73 -6.92
N LYS A 7 -1.30 -5.87 -6.32
CA LYS A 7 -0.85 -6.26 -4.98
C LYS A 7 0.65 -6.51 -4.90
N ASP A 8 1.32 -6.75 -6.02
CA ASP A 8 2.75 -7.05 -6.07
C ASP A 8 3.59 -5.80 -6.40
N LEU A 9 2.96 -4.68 -6.80
CA LEU A 9 3.67 -3.46 -7.18
C LEU A 9 4.40 -2.83 -5.99
N THR A 10 5.64 -2.43 -6.18
CA THR A 10 6.45 -1.70 -5.18
C THR A 10 7.36 -0.68 -5.87
N GLY A 11 7.87 0.28 -5.10
CA GLY A 11 8.84 1.27 -5.55
C GLY A 11 8.46 1.97 -6.86
N MET A 12 9.42 2.08 -7.77
CA MET A 12 9.27 2.81 -9.02
C MET A 12 8.14 2.26 -9.91
N ALA A 13 7.89 0.95 -9.91
CA ALA A 13 6.78 0.39 -10.67
C ALA A 13 5.43 0.85 -10.13
N LEU A 14 5.29 0.93 -8.80
CA LEU A 14 4.08 1.47 -8.16
C LEU A 14 3.93 2.97 -8.44
N ASP A 15 5.01 3.73 -8.26
CA ASP A 15 5.02 5.18 -8.49
C ASP A 15 4.66 5.53 -9.94
N TRP A 16 5.17 4.75 -10.90
CA TRP A 16 4.80 4.88 -12.31
C TRP A 16 3.30 4.74 -12.53
N PHE A 17 2.68 3.70 -11.99
CA PHE A 17 1.24 3.51 -12.15
C PHE A 17 0.42 4.58 -11.42
N VAL A 18 0.90 5.11 -10.29
CA VAL A 18 0.26 6.26 -9.65
C VAL A 18 0.29 7.48 -10.57
N LEU A 19 1.42 7.77 -11.21
CA LEU A 19 1.53 8.87 -12.17
C LEU A 19 0.62 8.68 -13.39
N VAL A 20 0.49 7.45 -13.88
CA VAL A 20 -0.48 7.12 -14.94
C VAL A 20 -1.92 7.41 -14.48
N CYS A 21 -2.26 7.09 -13.23
CA CYS A 21 -3.58 7.41 -12.68
C CYS A 21 -3.82 8.93 -12.54
N GLU A 22 -2.78 9.70 -12.23
CA GLU A 22 -2.82 11.17 -12.16
C GLU A 22 -2.87 11.84 -13.55
N GLY A 23 -2.82 11.06 -14.64
CA GLY A 23 -2.88 11.58 -16.00
C GLY A 23 -1.54 12.08 -16.55
N ALA A 24 -0.42 11.69 -15.93
CA ALA A 24 0.91 11.99 -16.47
C ALA A 24 1.05 11.42 -17.89
N THR A 25 1.72 12.17 -18.77
CA THR A 25 1.96 11.78 -20.16
C THR A 25 3.46 11.73 -20.46
N ASN A 26 3.83 11.04 -21.54
CA ASN A 26 5.22 10.87 -21.97
C ASN A 26 6.16 10.37 -20.86
N LEU A 27 5.67 9.45 -20.02
CA LEU A 27 6.49 8.84 -18.97
C LEU A 27 7.70 8.14 -19.60
N ARG A 28 8.87 8.39 -19.02
CA ARG A 28 10.17 7.86 -19.43
C ARG A 28 11.04 7.62 -18.19
N LEU A 29 12.04 6.77 -18.34
CA LEU A 29 13.05 6.57 -17.31
C LEU A 29 14.34 7.29 -17.70
N LYS A 30 14.89 8.05 -16.76
CA LYS A 30 16.18 8.74 -16.92
C LYS A 30 16.95 8.60 -15.61
N ASP A 31 18.14 8.02 -15.68
CA ASP A 31 19.04 7.86 -14.53
C ASP A 31 18.37 7.24 -13.28
N ASN A 32 17.50 6.23 -13.49
CA ASN A 32 16.71 5.57 -12.45
C ASN A 32 15.64 6.45 -11.76
N HIS A 33 15.25 7.55 -12.42
CA HIS A 33 14.13 8.39 -12.05
C HIS A 33 13.03 8.34 -13.11
N ILE A 34 11.77 8.46 -12.67
CA ILE A 34 10.64 8.65 -13.57
C ILE A 34 10.60 10.11 -13.97
N VAL A 35 10.57 10.36 -15.26
CA VAL A 35 10.41 11.69 -15.84
C VAL A 35 9.16 11.68 -16.69
N TYR A 36 8.38 12.75 -16.65
CA TYR A 36 7.14 12.86 -17.39
C TYR A 36 6.90 14.31 -17.79
N ASP A 37 6.00 14.50 -18.75
CA ASP A 37 5.58 15.84 -19.14
C ASP A 37 4.29 16.19 -18.41
N LEU A 38 4.22 17.44 -17.92
CA LEU A 38 3.04 18.02 -17.30
C LEU A 38 2.53 19.16 -18.19
N ASP A 39 1.25 19.10 -18.54
CA ASP A 39 0.56 20.24 -19.14
C ASP A 39 0.01 21.11 -18.01
N PHE A 40 0.55 22.33 -17.88
CA PHE A 40 0.09 23.31 -16.90
C PHE A 40 -0.52 24.49 -17.65
N ASP A 41 -1.85 24.52 -17.73
CA ASP A 41 -2.63 25.58 -18.41
C ASP A 41 -2.17 25.86 -19.87
N GLY A 42 -1.77 24.83 -20.62
CA GLY A 42 -1.35 24.93 -22.02
C GLY A 42 0.15 25.11 -22.23
N ASP A 43 0.93 25.26 -21.15
CA ASP A 43 2.39 25.22 -21.18
C ASP A 43 2.89 23.81 -20.83
N LEU A 44 3.49 23.14 -21.82
CA LEU A 44 4.07 21.81 -21.63
C LEU A 44 5.42 21.93 -20.91
N VAL A 45 5.45 21.57 -19.64
CA VAL A 45 6.70 21.41 -18.88
C VAL A 45 7.26 20.03 -19.19
N THR A 46 8.29 20.01 -20.02
CA THR A 46 9.02 18.78 -20.40
C THR A 46 10.15 18.50 -19.43
N ASP A 47 10.49 17.22 -19.30
CA ASP A 47 11.56 16.70 -18.44
C ASP A 47 11.38 17.07 -16.96
N TYR A 48 10.11 17.12 -16.51
CA TYR A 48 9.83 17.36 -15.10
C TYR A 48 10.33 16.18 -14.28
N LEU A 49 11.48 16.39 -13.64
CA LEU A 49 12.14 15.43 -12.75
C LEU A 49 11.47 15.54 -11.39
N ALA A 50 10.24 15.06 -11.32
CA ALA A 50 9.56 15.02 -10.06
C ALA A 50 10.22 13.93 -9.21
N ASN A 51 10.74 14.30 -8.06
CA ASN A 51 10.91 13.35 -6.95
C ASN A 51 9.51 12.94 -6.41
N CYS A 52 8.58 12.59 -7.30
CA CYS A 52 7.28 12.10 -6.95
C CYS A 52 7.40 10.60 -6.73
N ASN A 53 7.73 10.24 -5.50
CA ASN A 53 7.74 8.86 -5.02
C ASN A 53 6.52 8.67 -4.10
N PRO A 54 5.28 8.68 -4.61
CA PRO A 54 4.06 8.60 -3.79
C PRO A 54 4.00 7.32 -2.94
N SER A 55 4.72 6.26 -3.30
CA SER A 55 4.86 5.07 -2.46
C SER A 55 5.69 5.30 -1.18
N SER A 56 6.49 6.36 -1.11
CA SER A 56 7.45 6.63 -0.01
C SER A 56 7.36 8.05 0.57
N ASP A 57 6.68 8.99 -0.09
CA ASP A 57 6.58 10.39 0.32
C ASP A 57 5.13 10.80 0.62
N TRP A 58 4.87 11.10 1.90
CA TRP A 58 3.57 11.59 2.38
C TRP A 58 3.21 12.98 1.84
N GLY A 59 4.20 13.82 1.52
CA GLY A 59 3.94 15.14 0.94
C GLY A 59 3.24 15.05 -0.42
N VAL A 60 3.56 13.99 -1.19
CA VAL A 60 2.93 13.69 -2.48
C VAL A 60 1.68 12.83 -2.30
N ALA A 61 1.75 11.78 -1.49
CA ALA A 61 0.67 10.82 -1.35
C ALA A 61 -0.49 11.29 -0.47
N GLY A 62 -0.24 12.12 0.53
CA GLY A 62 -1.27 12.61 1.46
C GLY A 62 -2.44 13.32 0.74
N PRO A 63 -2.17 14.27 -0.17
CA PRO A 63 -3.21 14.86 -1.02
C PRO A 63 -3.99 13.85 -1.87
N ILE A 64 -3.32 12.82 -2.41
CA ILE A 64 -3.97 11.76 -3.19
C ILE A 64 -4.91 10.94 -2.31
N VAL A 65 -4.41 10.47 -1.15
CA VAL A 65 -5.17 9.65 -0.18
C VAL A 65 -6.43 10.36 0.29
N THR A 66 -6.33 11.66 0.60
CA THR A 66 -7.48 12.45 1.05
C THR A 66 -8.46 12.75 -0.07
N ARG A 67 -7.98 13.08 -1.27
CA ARG A 67 -8.82 13.37 -2.44
C ARG A 67 -9.61 12.15 -2.92
N ILE A 68 -8.98 10.99 -2.98
CA ILE A 68 -9.61 9.74 -3.44
C ILE A 68 -10.44 9.10 -2.32
N GLY A 69 -10.17 9.43 -1.06
CA GLY A 69 -10.84 8.85 0.10
C GLY A 69 -10.36 7.42 0.35
N ILE A 70 -9.08 7.25 0.69
CA ILE A 70 -8.49 5.95 1.01
C ILE A 70 -8.33 5.82 2.53
N ASP A 71 -8.95 4.78 3.09
CA ASP A 71 -8.79 4.42 4.49
C ASP A 71 -7.57 3.52 4.66
N ILE A 72 -6.73 3.83 5.63
CA ILE A 72 -5.52 3.05 5.97
C ILE A 72 -5.65 2.57 7.42
N ARG A 73 -5.42 1.28 7.65
CA ARG A 73 -5.47 0.67 8.99
C ARG A 73 -4.23 -0.16 9.26
N GLN A 74 -3.56 0.13 10.37
CA GLN A 74 -2.55 -0.76 10.91
C GLN A 74 -3.21 -1.95 11.62
N LEU A 75 -2.76 -3.15 11.27
CA LEU A 75 -3.13 -4.38 11.95
C LEU A 75 -2.32 -4.49 13.25
N LYS A 76 -3.05 -4.57 14.37
CA LYS A 76 -2.47 -4.82 15.69
C LYS A 76 -3.08 -6.10 16.22
N ALA A 77 -2.28 -7.15 16.28
CA ALA A 77 -2.71 -8.41 16.85
C ALA A 77 -2.64 -8.32 18.38
N ASP A 78 -3.63 -8.93 19.05
CA ASP A 78 -3.56 -9.08 20.49
C ASP A 78 -2.36 -9.94 20.86
N LYS A 79 -1.50 -9.43 21.74
CA LYS A 79 -0.29 -10.13 22.19
C LYS A 79 -0.58 -11.24 23.20
N SER A 80 -1.81 -11.28 23.71
CA SER A 80 -2.23 -12.24 24.74
C SER A 80 -3.73 -12.55 24.61
N MET A 81 -4.16 -13.66 25.17
CA MET A 81 -5.58 -13.96 25.46
C MET A 81 -5.81 -14.06 26.96
N LEU A 82 -7.04 -13.72 27.36
CA LEU A 82 -7.54 -13.99 28.70
C LEU A 82 -8.36 -15.28 28.68
N ILE A 83 -7.98 -16.23 29.53
CA ILE A 83 -8.66 -17.53 29.68
C ILE A 83 -9.02 -17.77 31.15
N ASP A 84 -9.93 -18.71 31.41
CA ASP A 84 -10.30 -19.07 32.77
C ASP A 84 -9.11 -19.65 33.55
N LYS A 85 -9.03 -19.33 34.84
CA LYS A 85 -7.94 -19.75 35.73
C LYS A 85 -7.68 -21.25 35.80
N ARG A 86 -8.69 -22.08 35.51
CA ARG A 86 -8.57 -23.55 35.50
C ARG A 86 -7.66 -24.07 34.38
N HIS A 87 -7.39 -23.25 33.37
CA HIS A 87 -6.52 -23.61 32.23
C HIS A 87 -5.08 -23.12 32.39
N PHE A 88 -4.69 -22.67 33.60
CA PHE A 88 -3.34 -22.20 33.87
C PHE A 88 -2.28 -23.28 33.58
N ASP A 89 -1.27 -22.89 32.82
CA ASP A 89 -0.11 -23.70 32.50
C ASP A 89 1.14 -22.81 32.43
N GLU A 90 1.98 -22.91 33.47
CA GLU A 90 3.23 -22.14 33.58
C GLU A 90 4.18 -22.40 32.41
N SER A 91 4.16 -23.60 31.81
CA SER A 91 5.03 -23.96 30.69
C SER A 91 4.71 -23.17 29.41
N LEU A 92 3.49 -22.64 29.30
CA LEU A 92 3.03 -21.81 28.19
C LEU A 92 3.27 -20.31 28.43
N GLY A 93 3.93 -19.95 29.54
CA GLY A 93 4.20 -18.56 29.92
C GLY A 93 2.97 -17.85 30.48
N ASP A 94 2.01 -18.60 31.02
CA ASP A 94 0.79 -18.06 31.61
C ASP A 94 1.08 -17.22 32.86
N VAL A 95 0.35 -16.11 32.99
CA VAL A 95 0.38 -15.25 34.18
C VAL A 95 -1.04 -15.10 34.73
N LEU A 96 -1.22 -15.29 36.04
CA LEU A 96 -2.49 -14.99 36.70
C LEU A 96 -2.62 -13.48 36.91
N GLU A 97 -3.73 -12.92 36.43
CA GLU A 97 -4.05 -11.51 36.52
C GLU A 97 -5.42 -11.32 37.17
N THR A 98 -5.52 -10.38 38.11
CA THR A 98 -6.79 -9.97 38.69
C THR A 98 -7.43 -8.94 37.76
N VAL A 99 -8.50 -9.33 37.07
CA VAL A 99 -9.12 -8.52 36.00
C VAL A 99 -10.41 -7.82 36.44
N SER A 100 -10.89 -8.05 37.66
CA SER A 100 -12.08 -7.40 38.18
C SER A 100 -11.88 -6.88 39.61
N PRO A 101 -12.64 -5.85 40.03
CA PRO A 101 -12.68 -5.39 41.42
C PRO A 101 -13.18 -6.46 42.41
N SER A 102 -13.95 -7.44 41.94
CA SER A 102 -14.42 -8.57 42.75
C SER A 102 -13.35 -9.64 43.00
N GLY A 103 -12.13 -9.44 42.51
CA GLY A 103 -11.02 -10.40 42.66
C GLY A 103 -11.08 -11.57 41.68
N LEU A 104 -11.80 -11.43 40.56
CA LEU A 104 -11.79 -12.46 39.52
C LEU A 104 -10.38 -12.56 38.94
N GLN A 105 -9.79 -13.74 39.08
CA GLN A 105 -8.51 -14.07 38.47
C GLN A 105 -8.74 -14.74 37.12
N MET A 106 -8.05 -14.24 36.10
CA MET A 106 -7.95 -14.84 34.78
C MET A 106 -6.49 -15.12 34.45
N VAL A 107 -6.29 -16.00 33.48
CA VAL A 107 -4.96 -16.33 32.97
C VAL A 107 -4.71 -15.50 31.72
N ARG A 108 -3.64 -14.72 31.74
CA ARG A 108 -3.10 -14.03 30.58
C ARG A 108 -2.07 -14.93 29.91
N ARG A 109 -2.46 -15.54 28.79
CA ARG A 109 -1.60 -16.39 27.97
C ARG A 109 -1.00 -15.59 26.82
N PRO A 110 0.33 -15.52 26.67
CA PRO A 110 0.98 -14.93 25.49
C PRO A 110 0.55 -15.65 24.21
N LYS A 111 0.26 -14.89 23.15
CA LYS A 111 0.04 -15.45 21.81
C LYS A 111 1.35 -15.40 21.02
N PRO A 112 1.59 -16.36 20.12
CA PRO A 112 2.70 -16.24 19.18
C PRO A 112 2.51 -14.98 18.30
N PRO A 113 3.59 -14.35 17.83
CA PRO A 113 3.51 -13.20 16.94
C PRO A 113 2.65 -13.51 15.72
N HIS A 114 1.67 -12.66 15.44
CA HIS A 114 0.82 -12.83 14.27
C HIS A 114 1.59 -12.33 13.02
N PRO A 115 1.60 -13.08 11.91
CA PRO A 115 2.40 -12.72 10.72
C PRO A 115 1.98 -11.41 10.06
N LEU A 116 0.78 -10.92 10.36
CA LEU A 116 0.27 -9.64 9.88
C LEU A 116 0.39 -8.50 10.90
N ASP A 117 0.94 -8.76 12.10
CA ASP A 117 1.09 -7.72 13.12
C ASP A 117 2.01 -6.60 12.61
N GLY A 118 1.59 -5.36 12.80
CA GLY A 118 2.31 -4.16 12.35
C GLY A 118 2.10 -3.79 10.88
N ARG A 119 1.55 -4.68 10.05
CA ARG A 119 1.27 -4.42 8.63
C ARG A 119 0.06 -3.50 8.43
N PHE A 120 -0.07 -2.93 7.24
CA PHE A 120 -1.10 -1.97 6.88
C PHE A 120 -2.04 -2.52 5.82
N LEU A 121 -3.34 -2.32 6.02
CA LEU A 121 -4.38 -2.50 5.02
C LEU A 121 -4.84 -1.15 4.50
N ALA A 122 -5.13 -1.08 3.21
CA ALA A 122 -5.76 0.07 2.59
C ALA A 122 -6.95 -0.35 1.71
N ARG A 123 -7.96 0.53 1.66
CA ARG A 123 -9.16 0.35 0.84
C ARG A 123 -9.82 1.69 0.51
N PRO A 124 -10.68 1.76 -0.54
CA PRO A 124 -11.52 2.93 -0.76
C PRO A 124 -12.53 3.06 0.39
N SER A 125 -12.72 4.29 0.85
CA SER A 125 -13.73 4.61 1.84
C SER A 125 -15.12 4.43 1.22
N LYS A 126 -16.02 3.77 1.95
CA LYS A 126 -17.42 3.68 1.56
C LYS A 126 -18.17 4.84 2.20
N GLY A 127 -19.23 5.32 1.54
CA GLY A 127 -20.00 6.49 1.97
C GLY A 127 -20.41 6.49 3.44
N THR A 128 -20.80 7.68 3.94
CA THR A 128 -21.06 7.91 5.36
C THR A 128 -22.06 6.90 5.94
N GLY A 129 -21.66 6.19 7.01
CA GLY A 129 -22.53 5.32 7.79
C GLY A 129 -22.36 3.82 7.53
N GLU A 130 -21.56 3.42 6.55
CA GLU A 130 -21.24 2.00 6.36
C GLU A 130 -20.15 1.53 7.32
N MET A 131 -20.40 0.42 8.01
CA MET A 131 -19.39 -0.24 8.83
C MET A 131 -18.29 -0.81 7.93
N VAL A 132 -17.09 -0.26 8.04
CA VAL A 132 -15.92 -0.75 7.30
C VAL A 132 -15.51 -2.12 7.84
N ARG A 133 -15.76 -3.17 7.04
CA ARG A 133 -15.24 -4.52 7.27
C ARG A 133 -13.97 -4.73 6.47
N TRP A 134 -12.88 -4.96 7.18
CA TRP A 134 -11.59 -5.27 6.58
C TRP A 134 -11.52 -6.75 6.22
N ASP A 135 -11.00 -7.06 5.03
CA ASP A 135 -10.91 -8.43 4.54
C ASP A 135 -9.57 -8.68 3.81
N LYS A 136 -9.35 -9.94 3.38
CA LYS A 136 -8.11 -10.36 2.71
C LYS A 136 -7.98 -9.82 1.28
N SER A 137 -9.06 -9.28 0.72
CA SER A 137 -9.06 -8.67 -0.60
C SER A 137 -8.53 -7.23 -0.57
N ASP A 138 -8.53 -6.58 0.59
CA ASP A 138 -7.89 -5.27 0.80
C ASP A 138 -6.37 -5.30 0.50
N PHE A 139 -5.77 -4.13 0.28
CA PHE A 139 -4.37 -4.01 -0.12
C PHE A 139 -3.46 -4.00 1.09
N LEU A 140 -2.62 -5.03 1.20
CA LEU A 140 -1.72 -5.25 2.31
C LEU A 140 -0.29 -4.84 1.96
N SER A 141 0.38 -4.14 2.88
CA SER A 141 1.81 -3.84 2.79
C SER A 141 2.42 -3.65 4.18
N ASP A 142 3.74 -3.69 4.26
CA ASP A 142 4.49 -3.35 5.48
C ASP A 142 4.59 -1.83 5.66
N GLU A 143 4.39 -1.08 4.57
CA GLU A 143 4.38 0.38 4.55
C GLU A 143 2.98 0.92 4.23
N PRO A 144 2.49 1.95 4.97
CA PRO A 144 1.14 2.46 4.81
C PRO A 144 0.89 3.08 3.42
N LEU A 145 1.89 3.80 2.89
CA LEU A 145 1.80 4.46 1.59
C LEU A 145 1.75 3.46 0.44
N VAL A 146 2.58 2.41 0.50
CA VAL A 146 2.53 1.32 -0.49
C VAL A 146 1.15 0.67 -0.50
N ALA A 147 0.55 0.37 0.66
CA ALA A 147 -0.81 -0.16 0.72
C ALA A 147 -1.82 0.81 0.08
N ALA A 148 -1.74 2.10 0.42
CA ALA A 148 -2.62 3.13 -0.10
C ALA A 148 -2.50 3.32 -1.62
N MET A 149 -1.27 3.40 -2.14
CA MET A 149 -1.04 3.58 -3.58
C MET A 149 -1.46 2.34 -4.38
N ARG A 150 -1.27 1.12 -3.86
CA ARG A 150 -1.81 -0.09 -4.49
C ARG A 150 -3.33 -0.05 -4.57
N CYS A 151 -3.98 0.39 -3.50
CA CYS A 151 -5.42 0.60 -3.47
C CYS A 151 -5.86 1.63 -4.51
N TYR A 152 -5.14 2.75 -4.60
CA TYR A 152 -5.44 3.79 -5.58
C TYR A 152 -5.34 3.26 -7.02
N VAL A 153 -4.20 2.65 -7.36
CA VAL A 153 -3.93 2.10 -8.69
C VAL A 153 -4.97 1.05 -9.06
N ALA A 154 -5.30 0.15 -8.15
CA ALA A 154 -6.29 -0.89 -8.42
C ALA A 154 -7.72 -0.33 -8.61
N ASN A 155 -8.07 0.74 -7.88
CA ASN A 155 -9.36 1.39 -8.03
C ASN A 155 -9.50 2.14 -9.37
N THR A 156 -8.38 2.60 -9.93
CA THR A 156 -8.36 3.38 -11.18
C THR A 156 -8.12 2.50 -12.42
N LEU A 157 -7.17 1.58 -12.35
CA LEU A 157 -6.69 0.79 -13.51
C LEU A 157 -7.04 -0.71 -13.42
N GLY A 158 -7.57 -1.17 -12.28
CA GLY A 158 -7.87 -2.59 -12.04
C GLY A 158 -6.71 -3.38 -11.44
N CYS A 159 -6.95 -4.67 -11.15
CA CYS A 159 -6.00 -5.51 -10.40
C CYS A 159 -4.91 -6.19 -11.25
N GLU A 160 -5.10 -6.26 -12.57
CA GLU A 160 -4.14 -6.85 -13.52
C GLU A 160 -3.68 -5.76 -14.48
N LEU A 161 -2.38 -5.49 -14.50
CA LEU A 161 -1.79 -4.43 -15.29
C LEU A 161 -0.72 -4.97 -16.23
N GLU A 162 -0.43 -4.21 -17.28
CA GLU A 162 0.68 -4.47 -18.19
C GLU A 162 1.84 -3.54 -17.83
N LEU A 163 2.92 -4.12 -17.32
CA LEU A 163 4.15 -3.40 -17.01
C LEU A 163 4.95 -3.17 -18.31
N PRO A 164 5.33 -1.92 -18.61
CA PRO A 164 6.24 -1.59 -19.70
C PRO A 164 7.59 -2.30 -19.57
N ASP A 165 8.17 -2.75 -20.69
CA ASP A 165 9.44 -3.50 -20.70
C ASP A 165 10.60 -2.69 -20.11
N LEU A 166 10.59 -1.36 -20.30
CA LEU A 166 11.55 -0.43 -19.70
C LEU A 166 11.63 -0.50 -18.16
N LEU A 167 10.55 -0.87 -17.45
CA LEU A 167 10.55 -1.04 -16.00
C LEU A 167 11.04 -2.44 -15.59
N VAL A 168 10.84 -3.44 -16.45
CA VAL A 168 11.35 -4.80 -16.24
C VAL A 168 12.88 -4.79 -16.34
N GLU A 169 13.44 -4.09 -17.32
CA GLU A 169 14.88 -4.01 -17.55
C GLU A 169 15.63 -3.32 -16.40
N VAL A 170 15.03 -2.30 -15.78
CA VAL A 170 15.61 -1.65 -14.60
C VAL A 170 15.55 -2.56 -13.36
N ALA A 171 14.46 -3.31 -13.17
CA ALA A 171 14.40 -4.31 -12.10
C ALA A 171 15.46 -5.43 -12.28
N GLU A 172 15.87 -5.70 -13.53
CA GLU A 172 16.92 -6.67 -13.88
C GLU A 172 18.35 -6.08 -13.90
N ASN A 173 18.56 -4.82 -13.48
CA ASN A 173 19.85 -4.12 -13.48
C ASN A 173 20.54 -4.03 -14.87
N LYS A 174 19.77 -3.78 -15.93
CA LYS A 174 20.33 -3.40 -17.25
C LYS A 174 20.06 -1.91 -17.50
N THR A 175 21.09 -1.24 -17.99
CA THR A 175 21.34 0.21 -17.94
C THR A 175 20.30 1.09 -18.68
N THR A 176 20.30 2.39 -18.35
CA THR A 176 19.47 3.50 -18.84
C THR A 176 18.97 3.40 -20.29
N VAL A 177 17.64 3.31 -20.46
CA VAL A 177 16.97 3.43 -21.77
C VAL A 177 15.90 4.51 -21.72
N GLY A 178 16.06 5.53 -22.58
CA GLY A 178 15.18 6.69 -22.72
C GLY A 178 13.99 6.44 -23.65
N ASP A 179 13.30 5.31 -23.52
CA ASP A 179 12.15 4.98 -24.37
C ASP A 179 10.84 5.54 -23.81
N ARG A 180 9.99 6.06 -24.70
CA ARG A 180 8.74 6.76 -24.38
C ARG A 180 7.56 5.78 -24.30
N TYR A 181 6.83 5.79 -23.19
CA TYR A 181 5.57 5.04 -23.05
C TYR A 181 4.35 5.89 -23.45
N LYS A 182 3.44 5.32 -24.24
CA LYS A 182 2.11 5.90 -24.54
C LYS A 182 1.02 4.97 -24.01
N PRO A 183 0.24 5.36 -22.98
CA PRO A 183 -0.83 4.52 -22.45
C PRO A 183 -1.99 4.39 -23.45
N LYS A 184 -2.59 3.19 -23.52
CA LYS A 184 -3.89 2.99 -24.16
C LYS A 184 -4.98 3.25 -23.13
N ILE A 185 -5.69 4.37 -23.24
CA ILE A 185 -6.87 4.64 -22.42
C ILE A 185 -8.07 4.05 -23.16
N GLY A 186 -8.78 3.12 -22.52
CA GLY A 186 -10.02 2.57 -23.06
C GLY A 186 -11.12 3.63 -23.05
N HIS A 187 -11.75 3.83 -24.21
CA HIS A 187 -12.95 4.65 -24.38
C HIS A 187 -14.20 3.97 -23.82
#